data_AF-A0A6N2M7F6-F1
#
_entry.id   AF-A0A6N2M7F6-F1
#
_cell.length_a   1.000
_cell.length_b   1.000
_cell.length_c   1.000
_cell.angle_alpha   90.00
_cell.angle_beta   90.00
_cell.angle_gamma   90.00
#
_symmetry.space_group_name_H-M   'P 1'
#
loop_
_entity.id
_entity.type
_entity.pdbx_description
1 polymer ?
#
loop_
_entity_poly.entity_id
_entity_poly.type
_entity_poly.pdbx_seq_one_letter_code
_entity_poly.pdbx_strand_id
1 'polypeptide(L)'
;MVISLLEVLLKTISTFLHISKDDNISSDPVQKYYQKSEEILKLLKPILDAIVDSEVASDEVLNKCFLELGRSVDELREIFESWQPLSSKVYSVLQIESLTLKIRNLGLDSFQLLKSSHQHLPDELSSSSLEVTAYRK
;
A
#
# COMPACT_ATOMS: atom_id res chain seq x y z
N MET A 1 14.17 -19.55 -5.99
CA MET A 1 13.15 -19.08 -5.03
C MET A 1 12.10 -18.35 -5.85
N VAL A 2 10.86 -18.83 -5.85
CA VAL A 2 9.75 -18.15 -6.55
C VAL A 2 9.28 -17.06 -5.59
N ILE A 3 9.47 -15.79 -5.96
CA ILE A 3 9.02 -14.66 -5.13
C ILE A 3 7.49 -14.59 -5.24
N SER A 4 6.78 -14.49 -4.11
CA SER A 4 5.33 -14.37 -4.10
C SER A 4 4.87 -12.98 -4.57
N LEU A 5 3.63 -12.84 -5.04
CA LEU A 5 3.09 -11.53 -5.43
C LEU A 5 3.03 -10.55 -4.25
N LEU A 6 2.83 -11.09 -3.05
CA LEU A 6 2.83 -10.31 -1.81
C LEU A 6 4.24 -9.79 -1.46
N GLU A 7 5.28 -10.60 -1.62
CA GLU A 7 6.67 -10.14 -1.46
C GLU A 7 7.04 -9.05 -2.48
N VAL A 8 6.59 -9.20 -3.74
CA VAL A 8 6.76 -8.16 -4.76
C VAL A 8 6.07 -6.88 -4.33
N LEU A 9 4.81 -6.95 -3.89
CA LEU A 9 4.05 -5.80 -3.39
C LEU A 9 4.76 -5.12 -2.21
N LEU A 10 5.22 -5.87 -1.21
CA LEU A 10 5.94 -5.34 -0.05
C LEU A 10 7.23 -4.61 -0.46
N LYS A 11 7.96 -5.15 -1.44
CA LYS A 11 9.14 -4.50 -2.01
C LYS A 11 8.77 -3.21 -2.75
N THR A 12 7.70 -3.22 -3.54
CA THR A 12 7.21 -2.03 -4.26
C THR A 12 6.80 -0.93 -3.29
N ILE A 13 6.06 -1.26 -2.23
CA ILE A 13 5.69 -0.32 -1.16
C ILE A 13 6.94 0.24 -0.47
N SER A 14 7.88 -0.62 -0.09
CA SER A 14 9.13 -0.20 0.57
C SER A 14 9.94 0.76 -0.31
N THR A 15 9.98 0.49 -1.61
CA THR A 15 10.64 1.37 -2.60
C THR A 15 9.93 2.72 -2.66
N PHE A 16 8.59 2.74 -2.74
CA PHE A 16 7.81 3.98 -2.71
C PHE A 16 8.09 4.83 -1.47
N LEU A 17 8.03 4.22 -0.28
CA LEU A 17 8.24 4.92 0.99
C LEU A 17 9.65 5.52 1.11
N HIS A 18 10.62 4.99 0.36
CA HIS A 18 11.99 5.47 0.35
C HIS A 18 12.19 6.72 -0.52
N ILE A 19 11.26 7.06 -1.42
CA ILE A 19 11.36 8.24 -2.29
C ILE A 19 11.19 9.54 -1.48
N SER A 20 10.61 9.48 -0.28
CA SER A 20 10.54 10.61 0.68
C SER A 20 11.90 11.28 0.94
N LYS A 21 13.00 10.57 0.70
CA LYS A 21 14.38 11.05 0.87
C LYS A 21 14.94 11.78 -0.34
N ASP A 22 14.19 11.83 -1.44
CA ASP A 22 14.58 12.51 -2.67
C ASP A 22 14.27 14.01 -2.58
N ASP A 23 15.24 14.83 -2.98
CA ASP A 23 15.12 16.29 -3.02
C ASP A 23 13.94 16.72 -3.90
N ASN A 24 13.51 15.93 -4.90
CA ASN A 24 12.39 16.25 -5.78
C ASN A 24 11.03 16.31 -5.04
N ILE A 25 10.85 15.49 -4.00
CA ILE A 25 9.61 15.43 -3.19
C ILE A 25 9.55 16.54 -2.15
N SER A 26 10.67 17.21 -1.85
CA SER A 26 10.75 18.26 -0.83
C SER A 26 10.03 19.58 -1.20
N SER A 27 9.53 19.71 -2.44
CA SER A 27 8.84 20.91 -2.91
C SER A 27 7.32 20.85 -2.67
N ASP A 28 6.76 21.94 -2.12
CA ASP A 28 5.30 22.15 -2.11
C ASP A 28 4.84 22.46 -3.55
N PRO A 29 3.78 21.82 -4.10
CA PRO A 29 2.75 21.00 -3.43
C PRO A 29 2.97 19.48 -3.49
N VAL A 30 4.04 19.02 -4.13
CA VAL A 30 4.33 17.58 -4.37
C VAL A 30 4.38 16.81 -3.07
N GLN A 31 5.04 17.39 -2.07
CA GLN A 31 5.18 16.82 -0.74
C GLN A 31 3.83 16.46 -0.11
N LYS A 32 2.83 17.34 -0.23
CA LYS A 32 1.49 17.14 0.35
C LYS A 32 0.78 15.94 -0.29
N TYR A 33 0.88 15.81 -1.61
CA TYR A 33 0.28 14.69 -2.32
C TYR A 33 0.99 13.37 -2.01
N TYR A 34 2.33 13.40 -1.94
CA TYR A 34 3.13 12.24 -1.53
C TYR A 34 2.76 11.76 -0.12
N GLN A 35 2.71 12.68 0.85
CA GLN A 35 2.39 12.36 2.25
C GLN A 35 1.05 11.64 2.39
N LYS A 36 0.01 12.08 1.66
CA LYS A 36 -1.31 11.45 1.70
C LYS A 36 -1.26 9.97 1.28
N SER A 37 -0.54 9.67 0.21
CA SER A 37 -0.38 8.28 -0.26
C SER A 37 0.56 7.49 0.66
N GLU A 38 1.59 8.14 1.18
CA GLU A 38 2.55 7.57 2.13
C GLU A 38 1.86 7.08 3.42
N GLU A 39 0.96 7.89 3.99
CA GLU A 39 0.19 7.53 5.20
C GLU A 39 -0.63 6.25 4.99
N ILE A 40 -1.30 6.11 3.84
CA ILE A 40 -2.07 4.90 3.51
C ILE A 40 -1.14 3.70 3.42
N LEU A 41 -0.01 3.82 2.71
CA LEU A 41 0.92 2.71 2.53
C LEU A 41 1.62 2.31 3.83
N LYS A 42 1.89 3.26 4.74
CA LYS A 42 2.40 3.00 6.10
C LYS A 42 1.41 2.19 6.94
N LEU A 43 0.11 2.34 6.72
CA LEU A 43 -0.92 1.53 7.38
C LEU A 43 -1.07 0.15 6.73
N LEU A 44 -0.99 0.06 5.40
CA LEU A 44 -1.13 -1.22 4.69
C LEU A 44 0.05 -2.16 4.93
N LYS A 45 1.29 -1.64 4.85
CA LYS A 45 2.51 -2.44 4.90
C LYS A 45 2.60 -3.41 6.09
N PRO A 46 2.42 -3.01 7.36
CA PRO A 46 2.58 -3.92 8.49
C PRO A 46 1.58 -5.08 8.48
N ILE A 47 0.36 -4.85 7.97
CA ILE A 47 -0.65 -5.91 7.86
C ILE A 47 -0.23 -6.93 6.80
N LEU A 48 0.29 -6.44 5.66
CA LEU A 48 0.83 -7.27 4.58
C LEU A 48 2.09 -8.05 5.02
N ASP A 49 2.97 -7.43 5.81
CA ASP A 49 4.15 -8.10 6.39
C ASP A 49 3.72 -9.24 7.32
N ALA A 50 2.70 -9.05 8.15
CA ALA A 50 2.24 -10.06 9.09
C ALA A 50 1.68 -11.32 8.40
N ILE A 51 1.11 -11.17 7.20
CA ILE A 51 0.51 -12.30 6.46
C ILE A 51 1.45 -12.93 5.42
N VAL A 52 2.67 -12.42 5.25
CA VAL A 52 3.58 -12.85 4.16
C VAL A 52 3.94 -14.34 4.25
N ASP A 53 4.07 -14.86 5.46
CA ASP A 53 4.42 -16.25 5.74
C ASP A 53 3.18 -17.14 6.00
N SER A 54 1.96 -16.60 5.90
CA SER A 54 0.72 -17.34 6.11
C SER A 54 0.24 -17.99 4.81
N GLU A 55 -0.48 -19.11 4.92
CA GLU A 55 -1.12 -19.81 3.79
C GLU A 55 -2.04 -18.88 2.98
N VAL A 56 -2.60 -17.85 3.63
CA VAL A 56 -3.48 -16.86 3.00
C VAL A 56 -2.80 -16.05 1.90
N ALA A 57 -1.46 -15.95 1.91
CA ALA A 57 -0.68 -15.30 0.85
C ALA A 57 -0.76 -16.03 -0.50
N SER A 58 -1.19 -17.30 -0.51
CA SER A 58 -1.34 -18.11 -1.72
C SER A 58 -2.76 -18.09 -2.30
N ASP A 59 -3.72 -17.42 -1.65
CA ASP A 59 -5.09 -17.31 -2.14
C ASP A 59 -5.15 -16.58 -3.50
N GLU A 60 -5.84 -17.16 -4.48
CA GLU A 60 -5.85 -16.63 -5.85
C GLU A 60 -6.57 -15.28 -5.96
N VAL A 61 -7.62 -15.05 -5.16
CA VAL A 61 -8.39 -13.82 -5.15
C VAL A 61 -7.57 -12.69 -4.54
N LEU A 62 -6.93 -12.95 -3.39
CA LEU A 62 -6.00 -12.02 -2.75
C LEU A 62 -4.79 -11.72 -3.63
N ASN A 63 -4.25 -12.72 -4.33
CA ASN A 63 -3.15 -12.51 -5.27
C ASN A 63 -3.50 -11.55 -6.41
N LYS A 64 -4.74 -11.56 -6.91
CA LYS A 64 -5.22 -10.57 -7.89
C LYS A 64 -5.26 -9.17 -7.28
N CYS A 65 -5.77 -9.04 -6.06
CA CYS A 65 -5.74 -7.77 -5.32
C CYS A 65 -4.30 -7.27 -5.08
N PHE A 66 -3.38 -8.14 -4.66
CA PHE A 66 -1.97 -7.78 -4.42
C PHE A 66 -1.26 -7.34 -5.69
N LEU A 67 -1.51 -8.03 -6.82
CA LEU A 67 -0.97 -7.64 -8.12
C LEU A 67 -1.46 -6.26 -8.55
N GLU A 68 -2.76 -6.00 -8.42
CA GLU A 68 -3.33 -4.71 -8.81
C GLU A 68 -2.91 -3.58 -7.88
N LEU A 69 -2.81 -3.86 -6.58
CA LEU A 69 -2.29 -2.92 -5.59
C LEU A 69 -0.82 -2.60 -5.91
N GLY A 70 0.00 -3.61 -6.21
CA GLY A 70 1.40 -3.45 -6.57
C GLY A 70 1.57 -2.56 -7.80
N ARG A 71 0.79 -2.79 -8.86
CA ARG A 71 0.79 -1.94 -10.07
C ARG A 71 0.39 -0.50 -9.75
N SER A 72 -0.63 -0.31 -8.93
CA SER A 72 -1.11 1.04 -8.58
C SER A 72 -0.08 1.82 -7.75
N VAL A 73 0.66 1.14 -6.86
CA VAL A 73 1.76 1.75 -6.10
C VAL A 73 2.96 2.04 -7.00
N ASP A 74 3.27 1.15 -7.93
CA ASP A 74 4.37 1.34 -8.90
C ASP A 74 4.12 2.55 -9.80
N GLU A 75 2.93 2.65 -10.38
CA GLU A 75 2.50 3.78 -11.21
C GLU A 75 2.54 5.09 -10.41
N LEU A 76 2.09 5.05 -9.15
CA LEU A 76 2.16 6.22 -8.28
C LEU A 76 3.61 6.64 -7.99
N ARG A 77 4.53 5.68 -7.78
CA ARG A 77 5.97 5.97 -7.66
C ARG A 77 6.48 6.69 -8.91
N GLU A 78 6.20 6.15 -10.10
CA GLU A 78 6.70 6.70 -11.36
C GLU A 78 6.26 8.15 -11.55
N ILE A 79 5.05 8.51 -11.14
CA ILE A 79 4.56 9.90 -11.18
C ILE A 79 5.37 10.83 -10.27
N PHE A 80 5.74 10.39 -9.06
CA PHE A 80 6.55 11.20 -8.15
C PHE A 80 8.01 11.29 -8.58
N GLU A 81 8.61 10.19 -9.05
CA GLU A 81 9.99 10.17 -9.56
C GLU A 81 10.14 11.04 -10.82
N SER A 82 9.14 11.03 -11.70
CA SER A 82 9.10 11.85 -12.91
C SER A 82 8.54 13.25 -12.70
N TRP A 83 8.21 13.64 -11.46
CA TRP A 83 7.63 14.94 -11.18
C TRP A 83 8.60 16.05 -11.56
N GLN A 84 8.18 16.97 -12.43
CA GLN A 84 8.99 18.07 -12.93
C GLN A 84 8.18 19.38 -12.83
N PRO A 85 8.81 20.54 -12.57
CA PRO A 85 8.10 21.83 -12.44
C PRO A 85 7.25 22.23 -13.66
N LEU A 86 7.58 21.69 -14.84
CA LEU A 86 7.00 22.00 -16.15
C LEU A 86 5.91 21.02 -16.62
N SER A 87 5.66 19.92 -15.89
CA SER A 87 4.56 19.01 -16.22
C SER A 87 3.21 19.71 -15.97
N SER A 88 2.14 19.23 -16.63
CA SER A 88 0.79 19.72 -16.34
C SER A 88 0.41 19.33 -14.91
N LYS A 89 0.71 20.22 -13.95
CA LYS A 89 0.52 19.99 -12.50
C LYS A 89 -0.89 19.49 -12.18
N VAL A 90 -1.90 19.99 -12.91
CA VAL A 90 -3.30 19.57 -12.74
C VAL A 90 -3.51 18.10 -13.15
N TYR A 91 -2.94 17.67 -14.28
CA TYR A 91 -3.09 16.28 -14.74
C TYR A 91 -2.43 15.30 -13.77
N SER A 92 -1.20 15.60 -13.33
CA SER A 92 -0.48 14.75 -12.37
C SER A 92 -1.21 14.69 -11.01
N VAL A 93 -1.75 15.81 -10.53
CA VAL A 93 -2.58 15.82 -9.31
C VAL A 93 -3.82 14.93 -9.44
N LEU A 94 -4.54 15.00 -10.56
CA LEU A 94 -5.72 14.16 -10.79
C LEU A 94 -5.37 12.67 -10.83
N GLN A 95 -4.24 12.32 -11.46
CA GLN A 95 -3.75 10.95 -11.48
C GLN A 95 -3.38 10.45 -10.07
N ILE A 96 -2.64 11.25 -9.30
CA ILE A 96 -2.26 10.88 -7.92
C ILE A 96 -3.50 10.66 -7.06
N GLU A 97 -4.48 11.57 -7.11
CA GLU A 97 -5.72 11.44 -6.35
C GLU A 97 -6.51 10.17 -6.75
N SER A 98 -6.59 9.89 -8.06
CA SER A 98 -7.24 8.69 -8.58
C SER A 98 -6.54 7.40 -8.12
N LEU A 99 -5.22 7.33 -8.24
CA LEU A 99 -4.42 6.19 -7.82
C LEU A 99 -4.46 6.01 -6.31
N THR A 100 -4.40 7.09 -5.54
CA THR A 100 -4.48 7.05 -4.07
C THR A 100 -5.82 6.48 -3.61
N LEU A 101 -6.91 6.90 -4.25
CA LEU A 101 -8.24 6.33 -3.97
C LEU A 101 -8.30 4.84 -4.34
N LYS A 102 -7.71 4.47 -5.49
CA LYS A 102 -7.64 3.08 -5.94
C LYS A 102 -6.86 2.20 -4.96
N ILE A 103 -5.68 2.63 -4.53
CA ILE A 103 -4.84 1.96 -3.52
C ILE A 103 -5.63 1.75 -2.23
N ARG A 104 -6.33 2.79 -1.76
CA ARG A 104 -7.18 2.70 -0.56
C ARG A 104 -8.27 1.65 -0.72
N ASN A 105 -9.00 1.65 -1.83
CA ASN A 105 -10.08 0.70 -2.07
C ASN A 105 -9.56 -0.74 -2.17
N LEU A 106 -8.50 -0.96 -2.95
CA LEU A 106 -7.84 -2.28 -3.05
C LEU A 106 -7.32 -2.78 -1.70
N GLY A 107 -6.77 -1.89 -0.87
CA GLY A 107 -6.35 -2.23 0.49
C GLY A 107 -7.53 -2.68 1.35
N LEU A 108 -8.65 -1.93 1.32
CA LEU A 108 -9.87 -2.29 2.04
C LEU A 108 -10.46 -3.62 1.55
N ASP A 109 -10.53 -3.83 0.24
CA ASP A 109 -11.03 -5.07 -0.37
C ASP A 109 -10.15 -6.26 0.05
N SER A 110 -8.83 -6.08 0.05
CA SER A 110 -7.88 -7.10 0.53
C SER A 110 -8.13 -7.45 2.00
N PHE A 111 -8.34 -6.45 2.87
CA PHE A 111 -8.64 -6.72 4.29
C PHE A 111 -10.00 -7.37 4.52
N GLN A 112 -11.01 -7.03 3.72
CA GLN A 112 -12.31 -7.69 3.78
C GLN A 112 -12.20 -9.16 3.37
N LEU A 113 -11.44 -9.44 2.31
CA LEU A 113 -11.15 -10.80 1.87
C LEU A 113 -10.40 -11.58 2.95
N LEU A 114 -9.36 -10.99 3.54
CA LEU A 114 -8.62 -11.58 4.66
C LEU A 114 -9.53 -11.91 5.85
N LYS A 115 -10.44 -10.99 6.22
CA LYS A 115 -11.41 -11.21 7.30
C LYS A 115 -12.41 -12.32 6.99
N SER A 116 -12.80 -12.48 5.72
CA SER A 116 -13.74 -13.53 5.28
C SER A 116 -13.06 -14.89 5.09
N SER A 117 -11.74 -14.90 4.89
CA SER A 117 -10.98 -16.14 4.79
C SER A 117 -10.94 -16.83 6.15
N HIS A 118 -11.36 -18.09 6.19
CA HIS A 118 -11.32 -18.92 7.40
C HIS A 118 -9.91 -19.48 7.67
N GLN A 119 -8.93 -19.09 6.87
CA GLN A 119 -7.53 -19.48 7.03
C GLN A 119 -6.90 -18.71 8.20
N HIS A 120 -5.96 -19.35 8.89
CA HIS A 120 -5.35 -18.85 10.12
C HIS A 120 -4.61 -17.53 9.84
N LEU A 121 -5.28 -16.40 10.11
CA LEU A 121 -4.60 -15.13 10.27
C LEU A 121 -3.60 -15.26 11.43
N PRO A 122 -2.44 -14.59 11.36
CA PRO A 122 -1.55 -14.51 12.51
C PRO A 122 -2.31 -14.02 13.74
N ASP A 123 -1.98 -14.55 14.93
CA ASP A 123 -2.65 -14.17 16.19
C ASP A 123 -2.66 -12.66 16.42
N GLU A 124 -1.62 -11.97 15.93
CA GLU A 124 -1.45 -10.51 15.97
C GLU A 124 -2.58 -9.75 15.24
N LEU A 125 -3.19 -10.35 14.22
CA LEU A 125 -4.28 -9.79 13.40
C LEU A 125 -5.66 -10.38 13.71
N SER A 126 -5.73 -11.32 14.67
CA SER A 126 -7.00 -11.88 15.13
C SER A 126 -7.90 -10.80 15.73
N SER A 127 -9.23 -10.92 15.56
CA SER A 127 -10.21 -9.94 16.06
C SER A 127 -10.05 -9.63 17.55
N SER A 128 -9.59 -10.61 18.34
CA SER A 128 -9.33 -10.48 19.78
C SER A 128 -8.09 -9.62 20.10
N SER A 129 -7.09 -9.56 19.23
CA SER A 129 -5.89 -8.71 19.43
C SER A 129 -6.17 -7.24 19.13
N LEU A 130 -7.01 -6.96 18.13
CA LEU A 130 -7.41 -5.59 17.75
C LEU A 130 -8.25 -4.89 18.84
N GLU A 131 -9.04 -5.63 19.62
CA GLU A 131 -9.79 -5.09 20.77
C GLU A 131 -8.88 -4.67 21.94
N VAL A 132 -7.72 -5.31 22.12
CA VAL A 132 -6.82 -5.00 23.25
C VAL A 132 -6.09 -3.67 23.04
N THR A 133 -5.82 -3.27 21.79
CA THR A 133 -5.21 -1.97 21.49
C THR A 133 -6.16 -0.77 21.61
N ALA A 134 -7.48 -0.97 21.57
CA ALA A 134 -8.47 0.10 21.74
C ALA A 134 -8.65 0.54 23.21
N TYR A 135 -8.15 -0.23 24.18
CA TYR A 135 -8.32 0.03 25.61
C TYR A 135 -7.03 0.42 26.35
N ARG A 136 -5.88 0.48 25.67
CA ARG A 136 -4.64 0.96 26.29
C ARG A 136 -4.45 2.45 26.02
N LYS A 137 -5.14 3.24 26.86
CA LYS A 137 -5.05 4.69 26.97
C LYS A 137 -3.74 5.14 27.61
#